data_AF-A0A8Q3WLR2-F1
#
_entry.id   AF-A0A8Q3WLR2-F1
#
_cell.length_a   1.000
_cell.length_b   1.000
_cell.length_c   1.000
_cell.angle_alpha   90.00
_cell.angle_beta   90.00
_cell.angle_gamma   90.00
#
_symmetry.space_group_name_H-M   'P 1'
#
loop_
_entity.id
_entity.type
_entity.pdbx_description
1 polymer ?
#
loop_
_entity_poly.entity_id
_entity_poly.type
_entity_poly.pdbx_seq_one_letter_code
_entity_poly.pdbx_strand_id
1 'polypeptide(L)' 'MAAVILESIFLKRSQQKKKTSPLNFKKRLFLLTVHKLSYYEYDFERGRQ' A
#
# COMPACT_ATOMS: atom_id res chain seq x y z
N MET A 1 -9.73 -14.03 11.76
CA MET A 1 -9.18 -13.23 10.65
C MET A 1 -10.21 -13.17 9.55
N ALA A 2 -10.52 -11.98 9.01
CA ALA A 2 -11.32 -11.88 7.79
C ALA A 2 -10.46 -12.32 6.59
N ALA A 3 -11.05 -13.05 5.64
CA ALA A 3 -10.35 -13.48 4.44
C ALA A 3 -9.90 -12.29 3.59
N VAL A 4 -8.70 -12.40 3.02
CA VAL A 4 -8.19 -11.44 2.04
C VAL A 4 -8.89 -11.74 0.71
N ILE A 5 -9.60 -10.74 0.19
CA ILE A 5 -10.30 -10.80 -1.09
C ILE A 5 -9.29 -10.55 -2.23
N LEU A 6 -8.45 -9.51 -2.06
CA LEU A 6 -7.43 -9.13 -3.03
C LEU A 6 -6.15 -8.68 -2.34
N GLU A 7 -5.04 -9.05 -2.97
CA GLU A 7 -3.69 -8.69 -2.58
C GLU A 7 -2.90 -8.25 -3.82
N SER A 8 -2.44 -6.99 -3.83
CA SER A 8 -1.70 -6.44 -4.97
C SER A 8 -0.71 -5.36 -4.54
N ILE A 9 0.36 -5.20 -5.32
CA ILE A 9 1.31 -4.09 -5.18
C ILE A 9 0.82 -2.91 -6.01
N PHE A 10 0.59 -1.76 -5.36
CA PHE A 10 0.22 -0.52 -6.02
C PHE A 10 1.13 0.64 -5.62
N LEU A 11 1.11 1.70 -6.43
CA LEU A 11 1.80 2.96 -6.14
C LEU A 11 0.85 3.88 -5.34
N LYS A 12 1.11 4.03 -4.05
CA LYS A 12 0.33 4.90 -3.15
C LYS A 12 0.86 6.32 -3.19
N ARG A 13 -0.01 7.30 -3.52
CA ARG A 13 0.27 8.72 -3.34
C ARG A 13 0.06 9.13 -1.88
N SER A 14 1.01 9.82 -1.27
CA SER A 14 0.84 10.39 0.07
C SER A 14 -0.19 11.52 0.04
N GLN A 15 -0.91 11.72 1.14
CA GLN A 15 -1.74 12.91 1.30
C GLN A 15 -0.85 14.16 1.32
N GLN A 16 -1.10 15.07 0.38
CA GLN A 16 -0.36 16.33 0.29
C GLN A 16 -0.88 17.29 1.37
N LYS A 17 -0.05 17.60 2.37
CA LYS A 17 -0.44 18.48 3.50
C LYS A 17 -0.43 19.97 3.13
N LYS A 18 0.46 20.40 2.25
CA LYS A 18 0.55 21.78 1.73
C LYS A 18 0.57 21.74 0.21
N LYS A 19 -0.13 22.67 -0.46
CA LYS A 19 -0.26 22.72 -1.93
C LYS A 19 1.07 22.75 -2.69
N THR A 20 2.12 23.31 -2.08
CA THR A 20 3.47 23.41 -2.67
C THR A 20 4.38 22.24 -2.33
N SER A 21 3.99 21.35 -1.41
CA SER A 21 4.81 20.19 -1.06
C SER A 21 4.87 19.21 -2.24
N PRO A 22 6.03 18.59 -2.52
CA PRO A 22 6.14 17.61 -3.60
C PRO A 22 5.15 16.45 -3.44
N LEU A 23 4.69 15.91 -4.57
CA LEU A 23 3.89 14.68 -4.57
C LEU A 23 4.80 13.49 -4.30
N ASN A 24 4.56 12.76 -3.20
CA ASN A 24 5.31 11.56 -2.86
C ASN A 24 4.51 10.31 -3.26
N PHE A 25 5.16 9.41 -3.99
CA PHE A 25 4.60 8.13 -4.42
C PHE A 25 5.48 7.00 -3.87
N LYS A 26 4.87 5.98 -3.25
CA LYS A 26 5.58 4.81 -2.73
C LYS A 26 4.89 3.53 -3.12
N LYS A 27 5.65 2.50 -3.48
CA LYS A 27 5.12 1.15 -3.67
C LYS A 27 4.68 0.59 -2.32
N ARG A 28 3.50 -0.01 -2.27
CA ARG A 28 2.90 -0.62 -1.07
C ARG A 28 2.13 -1.87 -1.45
N LEU A 29 2.14 -2.85 -0.56
CA LEU A 29 1.28 -4.03 -0.65
C LEU A 29 -0.08 -3.66 -0.05
N PHE A 30 -1.14 -3.76 -0.85
CA PHE A 30 -2.51 -3.52 -0.42
C PHE A 30 -3.22 -4.84 -0.18
N LEU A 31 -3.92 -4.92 0.96
CA LEU A 31 -4.75 -6.04 1.36
C LEU A 31 -6.18 -5.55 1.52
N LEU A 32 -7.09 -6.10 0.73
CA LEU A 32 -8.52 -5.84 0.82
C LEU A 32 -9.20 -7.01 1.54
N THR A 33 -9.92 -6.69 2.60
CA THR A 33 -10.81 -7.62 3.31
C THR A 33 -12.23 -7.05 3.29
N VAL A 34 -13.23 -7.86 3.66
CA VAL A 34 -14.63 -7.39 3.77
C VAL A 34 -14.83 -6.18 4.70
N HIS A 35 -13.90 -5.96 5.65
CA HIS A 35 -14.03 -4.88 6.63
C HIS A 35 -13.07 -3.71 6.41
N LYS A 36 -11.91 -3.95 5.79
CA LYS A 36 -10.81 -2.98 5.76
C LYS A 36 -10.00 -3.10 4.48
N LEU A 37 -9.57 -1.93 4.00
CA LEU A 37 -8.48 -1.79 3.04
C LEU A 37 -7.23 -1.32 3.80
N SER A 38 -6.23 -2.20 3.89
CA SER A 38 -4.98 -1.95 4.63
C SER A 38 -3.80 -1.94 3.66
N TYR A 39 -2.70 -1.29 4.04
CA TYR A 39 -1.48 -1.29 3.24
C TYR A 39 -0.23 -1.41 4.12
N TYR A 40 0.78 -2.10 3.59
CA TYR A 40 2.03 -2.40 4.28
C TYR A 40 3.22 -2.03 3.41
N GLU A 41 4.38 -1.83 4.05
CA GLU A 41 5.63 -1.77 3.30
C GLU A 41 5.91 -3.13 2.69
N TYR A 42 6.26 -3.15 1.40
CA TYR A 42 6.57 -4.37 0.69
C TYR A 42 8.08 -4.53 0.66
N ASP A 43 8.59 -5.52 1.39
CA ASP A 43 10.00 -5.88 1.39
C ASP A 43 10.29 -6.78 0.19
N PHE A 44 10.87 -6.18 -0.86
CA PHE A 44 11.15 -6.85 -2.12
C PHE A 44 12.25 -7.92 -1.97
N GLU A 45 13.12 -7.80 -0.96
CA GLU A 45 14.21 -8.75 -0.71
C GLU A 45 13.66 -10.07 -0.15
N ARG A 46 12.59 -9.99 0.65
CA ARG A 46 11.93 -11.15 1.26
C ARG A 46 11.06 -11.97 0.29
N GLY A 47 10.61 -11.36 -0.81
CA GLY A 47 9.77 -12.02 -1.81
C GLY A 47 10.53 -12.76 -2.92
N ARG A 48 11.88 -12.76 -2.89
CA ARG A 48 12.75 -13.42 -3.88
C ARG A 48 13.39 -14.73 -3.40
N GLN A 49 13.16 -15.14 -2.14
CA GLN A 49 13.50 -16.47 -1.62
C GLN A 49 12.34 -17.43 -1.87
#